data_AF-A0A920K5H9-F1
#
_entry.id   AF-A0A920K5H9-F1
#
_cell.length_a   1.000
_cell.length_b   1.000
_cell.length_c   1.000
_cell.angle_alpha   90.00
_cell.angle_beta   90.00
_cell.angle_gamma   90.00
#
_symmetry.space_group_name_H-M   'P 1'
#
loop_
_entity.id
_entity.type
_entity.pdbx_description
1 polymer ?
#
loop_
_entity_poly.entity_id
_entity_poly.type
_entity_poly.pdbx_seq_one_letter_code
_entity_poly.pdbx_strand_id
1 'polypeptide(L)' 'MRIKPEQINGAENRIIEIEIRKTKLEFTGSDFLQNFVTPNVYFHLSIAYGILRAKNIDLGKIDYLGHSILQKRKRLSQ' A
#
# COMPACT_ATOMS: atom_id res chain seq x y z
N MET A 1 13.99 -2.89 -10.41
CA MET A 1 14.31 -1.46 -10.16
C MET A 1 14.47 -1.26 -8.67
N ARG A 2 15.62 -0.77 -8.19
CA ARG A 2 15.91 -0.60 -6.75
C ARG A 2 15.86 0.90 -6.45
N ILE A 3 14.94 1.33 -5.60
CA ILE A 3 14.84 2.73 -5.17
C ILE A 3 15.87 2.96 -4.06
N LYS A 4 16.69 3.99 -4.20
CA LYS A 4 17.65 4.41 -3.18
C LYS A 4 17.01 5.46 -2.25
N PRO A 5 17.40 5.54 -0.95
CA PRO A 5 16.84 6.52 -0.02
C PRO A 5 16.92 7.96 -0.51
N GLU A 6 18.02 8.33 -1.18
CA GLU A 6 18.24 9.69 -1.68
C GLU A 6 17.22 10.12 -2.75
N GLN A 7 16.47 9.18 -3.32
CA GLN A 7 15.42 9.46 -4.30
C GLN A 7 14.08 9.84 -3.64
N ILE A 8 13.92 9.58 -2.34
CA ILE A 8 12.65 9.73 -1.61
C ILE A 8 12.80 10.68 -0.41
N ASN A 9 13.95 10.68 0.26
CA ASN A 9 14.18 11.54 1.42
C ASN A 9 14.01 13.02 1.04
N GLY A 10 13.18 13.75 1.80
CA GLY A 10 12.88 15.16 1.52
C GLY A 10 11.75 15.38 0.50
N ALA A 11 11.12 14.32 0.01
CA ALA A 11 10.03 14.41 -0.98
C ALA A 11 8.66 14.75 -0.35
N GLU A 12 8.58 14.96 0.96
CA GLU A 12 7.32 15.19 1.68
C GLU A 12 6.56 16.41 1.12
N ASN A 13 7.29 17.46 0.73
CA ASN A 13 6.73 18.69 0.18
C ASN A 13 6.78 18.76 -1.36
N ARG A 14 7.24 17.70 -2.03
CA ARG A 14 7.25 17.66 -3.50
C ARG A 14 5.81 17.76 -4.00
N ILE A 15 5.57 18.68 -4.93
CA ILE A 15 4.26 18.78 -5.57
C ILE A 15 4.06 17.63 -6.55
N ILE A 16 2.94 16.94 -6.39
CA ILE A 16 2.51 15.84 -7.24
C ILE A 16 1.17 16.23 -7.85
N GLU A 17 1.16 16.41 -9.16
CA GLU A 17 -0.05 16.66 -9.94
C GLU A 17 -0.51 15.38 -10.61
N ILE A 18 -1.78 15.05 -10.47
CA ILE A 18 -2.42 13.97 -11.21
C ILE A 18 -3.67 14.51 -11.91
N GLU A 19 -3.95 13.97 -13.08
CA GLU A 19 -5.16 14.28 -13.83
C GLU A 19 -6.08 13.06 -13.84
N ILE A 20 -7.25 13.20 -13.23
CA ILE A 20 -8.27 12.15 -13.19
C ILE A 20 -9.44 12.64 -14.03
N ARG A 21 -9.64 11.99 -15.19
CA ARG A 21 -10.67 12.32 -16.19
C ARG A 21 -10.52 13.76 -16.71
N LYS A 22 -11.13 14.74 -16.03
CA LYS A 22 -11.08 16.18 -16.37
C LYS A 22 -10.76 17.05 -15.15
N THR A 23 -10.39 16.42 -14.03
CA THR A 23 -10.07 17.11 -12.78
C THR A 23 -8.58 16.98 -12.53
N LYS A 24 -7.91 18.12 -12.39
CA LYS A 24 -6.54 18.18 -11.89
C LYS A 24 -6.56 18.19 -10.37
N LEU A 25 -5.76 17.34 -9.76
CA LEU A 25 -5.55 17.28 -8.33
C LEU A 25 -4.08 17.50 -8.05
N GLU A 26 -3.80 18.31 -7.05
CA GLU A 26 -2.45 18.65 -6.60
C GLU A 26 -2.29 18.20 -5.15
N PHE A 27 -1.15 17.59 -4.84
CA PHE A 27 -0.83 17.08 -3.52
C PHE A 27 0.61 17.44 -3.16
N THR A 28 0.88 17.59 -1.86
CA THR A 28 2.25 17.39 -1.38
C THR A 28 2.59 15.90 -1.43
N GLY A 29 3.87 15.53 -1.46
CA GLY A 29 4.30 14.13 -1.50
C GLY A 29 3.77 13.32 -0.31
N SER A 30 3.72 13.91 0.88
CA SER A 30 3.14 13.27 2.07
C SER A 30 1.64 13.04 1.93
N ASP A 31 0.91 14.03 1.42
CA ASP A 31 -0.54 13.96 1.25
C ASP A 31 -0.91 12.94 0.16
N PHE A 32 -0.19 12.98 -0.96
CA PHE A 32 -0.33 12.00 -2.03
C PHE A 32 -0.12 10.57 -1.54
N LEU A 33 0.94 10.33 -0.76
CA LEU A 33 1.20 8.98 -0.25
C LEU A 33 0.13 8.55 0.75
N GLN A 34 -0.18 9.37 1.74
CA GLN A 34 -1.02 8.98 2.89
C GLN A 34 -2.51 8.95 2.53
N ASN A 35 -3.00 9.96 1.82
CA ASN A 35 -4.43 10.16 1.60
C ASN A 35 -4.90 9.74 0.21
N PHE A 36 -3.99 9.60 -0.76
CA PHE A 36 -4.34 9.10 -2.09
C PHE A 36 -3.85 7.67 -2.32
N VAL A 37 -2.54 7.44 -2.38
CA VAL A 37 -1.97 6.14 -2.78
C VAL A 37 -2.27 5.03 -1.78
N THR A 38 -1.96 5.26 -0.50
CA THR A 38 -2.11 4.25 0.55
C THR A 38 -3.54 3.67 0.62
N PRO A 39 -4.61 4.47 0.75
CA PRO A 39 -5.97 3.92 0.79
C PRO A 39 -6.38 3.22 -0.51
N ASN A 40 -5.97 3.74 -1.67
CA ASN A 40 -6.27 3.09 -2.96
C ASN A 40 -5.59 1.71 -3.07
N VAL A 41 -4.32 1.59 -2.67
CA VAL A 41 -3.60 0.31 -2.67
C VAL A 41 -4.32 -0.71 -1.77
N TYR A 42 -4.66 -0.33 -0.53
CA TYR A 42 -5.36 -1.24 0.38
C TYR A 42 -6.78 -1.58 -0.07
N PHE A 43 -7.51 -0.64 -0.66
CA PHE A 43 -8.82 -0.91 -1.25
C PHE A 43 -8.72 -1.99 -2.32
N HIS A 44 -7.88 -1.79 -3.34
CA HIS A 44 -7.75 -2.74 -4.44
C HIS A 44 -7.21 -4.10 -3.99
N LEU A 45 -6.25 -4.13 -3.05
CA LEU A 45 -5.75 -5.36 -2.47
C LEU A 45 -6.85 -6.13 -1.72
N SER A 46 -7.70 -5.43 -0.96
CA SER A 46 -8.81 -6.05 -0.22
C SER A 46 -9.89 -6.59 -1.15
N ILE A 47 -10.20 -5.88 -2.24
CA ILE A 47 -11.11 -6.37 -3.27
C ILE A 47 -10.56 -7.63 -3.94
N ALA A 48 -9.29 -7.63 -4.33
CA ALA A 48 -8.65 -8.81 -4.93
C ALA A 48 -8.68 -10.01 -3.98
N TYR A 49 -8.28 -9.82 -2.72
CA TYR A 49 -8.36 -10.84 -1.67
C TYR A 49 -9.80 -11.36 -1.49
N GLY A 50 -10.79 -10.45 -1.44
CA GLY A 50 -12.20 -10.80 -1.32
C GLY A 50 -12.72 -11.67 -2.47
N ILE A 51 -12.40 -11.31 -3.72
CA ILE A 51 -12.80 -12.08 -4.91
C ILE A 51 -12.20 -13.50 -4.88
N LEU A 52 -10.91 -13.63 -4.57
CA LEU A 52 -10.23 -14.93 -4.53
C LEU A 52 -10.78 -15.79 -3.40
N ARG A 53 -11.03 -15.21 -2.22
CA ARG A 53 -11.64 -15.88 -1.08
C ARG A 53 -13.07 -16.34 -1.37
N ALA A 54 -13.86 -15.52 -2.08
CA ALA A 54 -15.21 -15.89 -2.52
C ALA A 54 -15.21 -17.03 -3.55
N LYS A 55 -14.10 -17.23 -4.27
CA LYS A 55 -13.87 -18.36 -5.20
C LYS A 55 -13.30 -19.61 -4.52
N ASN A 56 -13.33 -19.68 -3.18
CA ASN A 56 -12.81 -20.79 -2.39
C ASN A 56 -11.33 -21.11 -2.63
N ILE A 57 -10.53 -20.12 -3.06
CA ILE A 57 -9.08 -20.26 -3.07
C ILE A 57 -8.61 -20.29 -1.62
N ASP A 58 -7.69 -21.21 -1.30
CA ASP A 58 -7.10 -21.36 0.04
C ASP A 58 -6.18 -20.18 0.37
N LEU A 59 -6.80 -19.06 0.73
CA LEU A 59 -6.16 -17.86 1.24
C LEU A 59 -6.73 -17.56 2.62
N GLY A 60 -5.87 -17.14 3.55
CA GLY A 60 -6.21 -16.73 4.89
C GLY A 60 -5.82 -15.27 5.19
N LYS A 61 -6.14 -14.85 6.41
CA LYS A 61 -5.76 -13.52 6.93
C LYS A 61 -4.25 -13.27 6.85
N ILE A 62 -3.43 -14.31 7.01
CA ILE A 62 -1.98 -14.22 7.00
C ILE A 62 -1.46 -13.89 5.59
N ASP A 63 -2.10 -14.39 4.54
CA ASP A 63 -1.76 -14.07 3.16
C ASP A 63 -2.05 -12.60 2.83
N TYR A 64 -3.12 -12.04 3.41
CA TYR A 64 -3.44 -10.62 3.27
C TYR A 64 -2.50 -9.71 4.07
N LEU A 65 -2.18 -10.06 5.32
CA LEU A 65 -1.34 -9.23 6.20
C LEU A 65 0.17 -9.40 5.96
N GLY A 66 0.56 -10.47 5.26
CA GLY A 66 1.94 -10.80 4.96
C GLY A 66 2.72 -11.44 6.11
N HIS A 67 3.95 -11.84 5.79
CA HIS A 67 4.82 -12.67 6.63
C HIS A 67 5.36 -11.97 7.89
N SER A 68 5.18 -10.65 8.05
CA SER A 68 5.69 -9.90 9.21
C SER A 68 5.04 -10.36 10.52
N ILE A 69 3.78 -10.79 10.48
CA ILE A 69 3.07 -11.34 11.65
C ILE A 69 3.62 -12.71 12.05
N LEU A 70 4.01 -13.54 11.08
CA LEU A 70 4.66 -14.82 11.35
C LEU A 70 6.04 -14.65 11.98
N GLN A 71 6.81 -13.65 11.52
CA GLN A 71 8.12 -13.33 12.11
C GLN A 71 7.98 -12.80 13.54
N LYS A 72 6.99 -11.94 13.80
CA LYS A 72 6.72 -11.43 15.16
C LYS A 72 6.37 -12.55 16.14
N ARG A 73 5.58 -13.55 15.72
CA ARG A 73 5.27 -14.74 16.54
C ARG A 73 6.52 -15.57 16.84
N LYS A 74 7.37 -15.84 15.84
CA LYS A 74 8.64 -16.57 16.05
C LYS A 74 9.56 -15.88 17.04
N ARG A 75 9.59 -14.53 17.04
CA ARG A 75 10.41 -13.73 17.97
C ARG A 75 9.87 -13.71 19.41
N LEU A 76 8.57 -13.94 19.61
CA LEU A 76 7.94 -13.95 20.95
C LEU A 76 7.92 -15.34 21.59
N SER A 77 8.33 -16.38 20.87
CA SER A 77 8.45 -17.76 21.34
C SER A 77 9.90 -18.19 21.58
N GLN A 78 10.83 -17.23 21.52
CA GLN A 78 12.23 -17.32 21.98
C GLN A 78 12.37 -16.42 23.19
#